data_AF-W1Y3A0-F1
#
_entry.id   AF-W1Y3A0-F1
#
_cell.length_a   1.000
_cell.length_b   1.000
_cell.length_c   1.000
_cell.angle_alpha   90.00
_cell.angle_beta   90.00
_cell.angle_gamma   90.00
#
_symmetry.space_group_name_H-M   'P 1'
#
loop_
_entity.id
_entity.type
_entity.pdbx_description
1 polymer ?
#
loop_
_entity_poly.entity_id
_entity_poly.type
_entity_poly.pdbx_seq_one_letter_code
_entity_poly.pdbx_strand_id
1 'polypeptide(L)' 'AVLENRADDNPETVQKRLAVYEESTKPLIDYYRNSGLYQEINGLQDVDAVFADIIKALEK' A
#
# COMPACT_ATOMS: atom_id res chain seq x y z
N ALA A 1 14.03 22.64 7.72
CA ALA A 1 13.98 21.38 8.49
C ALA A 1 15.10 20.49 7.98
N VAL A 2 15.85 19.84 8.86
CA VAL A 2 16.85 18.85 8.43
C VAL A 2 16.09 17.62 7.94
N LEU A 3 16.37 17.17 6.73
CA LEU A 3 15.90 15.90 6.20
C LEU A 3 16.69 14.79 6.91
N GLU A 4 16.19 14.31 8.03
CA GLU A 4 16.72 13.12 8.68
C GLU A 4 16.00 11.90 8.10
N ASN A 5 16.76 11.02 7.43
CA ASN A 5 16.23 9.77 6.91
C ASN A 5 16.00 8.79 8.06
N ARG A 6 14.99 7.93 7.95
CA ARG A 6 14.75 6.93 8.98
C ARG A 6 15.90 5.92 8.98
N ALA A 7 16.20 5.35 10.14
CA ALA A 7 17.24 4.34 10.27
C ALA A 7 16.98 3.07 9.41
N ASP A 8 15.72 2.80 9.05
CA ASP A 8 15.30 1.64 8.26
C ASP A 8 15.17 1.92 6.75
N ASP A 9 15.48 3.14 6.29
CA ASP A 9 15.48 3.50 4.87
C ASP A 9 16.77 3.02 4.16
N ASN A 10 17.02 1.71 4.20
CA ASN A 10 18.16 1.06 3.54
C ASN A 10 17.72 -0.16 2.70
N PRO A 11 18.47 -0.51 1.63
CA PRO A 11 18.05 -1.55 0.68
C PRO A 11 17.78 -2.92 1.31
N GLU A 12 18.60 -3.33 2.28
CA GLU A 12 18.44 -4.60 2.99
C GLU A 12 17.10 -4.67 3.73
N THR A 13 16.76 -3.59 4.44
CA THR A 13 15.49 -3.50 5.18
C THR A 13 14.29 -3.45 4.24
N VAL A 14 14.40 -2.75 3.11
CA VAL A 14 13.35 -2.73 2.07
C VAL A 14 13.08 -4.13 1.51
N GLN A 15 14.13 -4.88 1.15
CA GLN A 15 13.97 -6.25 0.65
C GLN A 15 13.28 -7.17 1.66
N LYS A 16 13.71 -7.11 2.93
CA LYS A 16 13.09 -7.88 4.00
C LYS A 16 11.62 -7.54 4.20
N ARG A 17 11.26 -6.25 4.15
CA ARG A 17 9.87 -5.78 4.28
C ARG A 17 8.99 -6.25 3.12
N LEU A 18 9.51 -6.25 1.90
CA LEU A 18 8.78 -6.76 0.73
C LEU A 18 8.53 -8.28 0.82
N ALA A 19 9.51 -9.06 1.28
CA ALA A 19 9.32 -10.50 1.51
C ALA A 19 8.23 -10.77 2.56
N VAL A 20 8.25 -10.06 3.69
CA VAL A 20 7.21 -10.18 4.73
C VAL A 20 5.83 -9.76 4.21
N TYR A 21 5.76 -8.71 3.38
CA TYR A 21 4.51 -8.29 2.74
C TYR A 21 3.93 -9.40 1.86
N GLU A 22 4.75 -10.02 1.00
CA GLU A 22 4.34 -11.11 0.12
C GLU A 22 3.83 -12.32 0.90
N GLU A 23 4.50 -12.69 2.00
CA GLU A 23 4.14 -13.85 2.81
C GLU A 23 2.90 -13.62 3.70
N SER A 24 2.80 -12.44 4.32
CA SER A 24 1.84 -12.21 5.43
C SER A 24 0.72 -11.23 5.10
N THR A 25 0.97 -10.25 4.23
CA THR A 25 0.00 -9.16 3.96
C THR A 25 -0.75 -9.39 2.66
N LYS A 26 -0.06 -9.78 1.58
CA LYS A 26 -0.66 -10.00 0.26
C LYS A 26 -1.80 -11.03 0.24
N PRO A 27 -1.76 -12.14 1.00
CA PRO A 27 -2.90 -13.08 1.04
C PRO A 27 -4.22 -12.46 1.54
N LEU A 28 -4.15 -11.34 2.28
CA LEU A 28 -5.34 -10.62 2.74
C LEU A 28 -6.12 -9.98 1.58
N ILE A 29 -5.47 -9.74 0.43
CA ILE A 29 -6.17 -9.24 -0.77
C ILE A 29 -7.26 -10.22 -1.19
N ASP A 30 -6.94 -11.52 -1.28
CA ASP A 30 -7.90 -12.54 -1.68
C ASP A 30 -9.01 -12.70 -0.63
N TYR A 31 -8.66 -12.61 0.66
CA TYR A 31 -9.63 -12.61 1.75
C TYR A 31 -10.67 -11.49 1.60
N TYR A 32 -10.23 -10.23 1.38
CA TYR A 32 -11.15 -9.10 1.22
C TYR A 32 -11.87 -9.08 -0.13
N ARG A 33 -11.26 -9.61 -1.20
CA ARG A 33 -11.95 -9.80 -2.49
C ARG A 33 -13.11 -10.77 -2.34
N ASN A 34 -12.91 -11.88 -1.65
CA ASN A 34 -13.94 -12.89 -1.42
C ASN A 34 -15.07 -12.40 -0.51
N SER A 35 -14.82 -11.45 0.39
CA SER A 35 -15.86 -10.83 1.22
C SER A 35 -16.59 -9.66 0.54
N GLY A 36 -16.19 -9.28 -0.69
CA GLY A 36 -16.76 -8.14 -1.40
C GLY A 36 -16.38 -6.77 -0.82
N LEU A 37 -15.38 -6.73 0.09
CA LEU A 37 -14.93 -5.51 0.77
C LEU A 37 -13.64 -4.93 0.16
N TYR A 38 -13.03 -5.60 -0.81
CA TYR A 38 -11.81 -5.14 -1.45
C TYR A 38 -12.08 -4.12 -2.55
N GLN A 39 -11.28 -3.05 -2.53
CA GLN A 39 -11.22 -2.06 -3.60
C GLN A 39 -9.77 -1.83 -4.01
N GLU A 40 -9.47 -2.02 -5.29
CA GLU A 40 -8.14 -1.80 -5.86
C GLU A 40 -7.98 -0.32 -6.24
N ILE A 41 -6.82 0.26 -5.92
CA ILE A 41 -6.43 1.64 -6.23
C ILE A 41 -5.00 1.61 -6.77
N ASN A 42 -4.74 2.35 -7.85
CA ASN A 42 -3.41 2.42 -8.44
C ASN A 42 -2.56 3.50 -7.74
N GLY A 43 -1.59 3.05 -6.93
CA GLY A 43 -0.71 3.94 -6.17
C GLY A 43 0.46 4.55 -6.96
N LEU A 44 0.58 4.29 -8.27
CA LEU A 44 1.66 4.81 -9.12
C LEU A 44 1.28 6.12 -9.84
N GLN A 45 0.19 6.76 -9.42
CA GLN A 45 -0.28 8.05 -9.92
C GLN A 45 0.24 9.20 -9.03
N ASP A 46 0.01 10.45 -9.47
CA ASP A 46 0.19 11.62 -8.62
C ASP A 46 -0.67 11.55 -7.36
N VAL A 47 -0.19 12.14 -6.26
CA VAL A 47 -0.82 12.06 -4.93
C VAL A 47 -2.28 12.51 -4.96
N ASP A 48 -2.58 13.61 -5.67
CA ASP A 48 -3.96 14.14 -5.78
C ASP A 48 -4.89 13.17 -6.52
N ALA A 49 -4.38 12.46 -7.53
CA ALA A 49 -5.14 11.47 -8.27
C ALA A 49 -5.41 10.21 -7.42
N VAL A 50 -4.40 9.71 -6.69
CA VAL A 50 -4.57 8.60 -5.75
C VAL A 50 -5.61 8.94 -4.69
N PHE A 51 -5.56 10.16 -4.14
CA PHE A 51 -6.55 10.62 -3.15
C PHE A 51 -7.97 10.66 -3.73
N ALA A 52 -8.15 11.20 -4.94
CA ALA A 52 -9.45 11.23 -5.61
C ALA A 52 -10.03 9.82 -5.83
N ASP A 53 -9.18 8.86 -6.25
CA ASP A 53 -9.60 7.47 -6.44
C ASP A 53 -10.03 6.81 -5.11
N ILE A 54 -9.34 7.11 -4.00
CA ILE A 54 -9.72 6.64 -2.65
C ILE A 54 -11.09 7.21 -2.22
N ILE A 55 -11.34 8.50 -2.41
CA ILE A 55 -12.62 9.11 -2.05
C ILE A 55 -13.76 8.48 -2.86
N LYS A 56 -13.59 8.35 -4.17
CA LYS A 56 -14.56 7.70 -5.06
C LYS A 56 -14.85 6.24 -4.65
N ALA A 57 -13.87 5.54 -4.12
CA ALA A 57 -14.03 4.18 -3.61
C ALA A 57 -14.90 4.09 -2.34
N LEU A 58 -14.90 5.14 -1.51
CA LEU A 58 -15.66 5.19 -0.25
C LEU A 58 -17.12 5.66 -0.43
N GLU A 59 -17.44 6.35 -1.52
CA GLU A 59 -18.78 6.89 -1.81
C GLU A 59 -19.74 5.87 -2.44
N LYS A 60 -19.39 4.58 -2.45
CA LYS A 60 -20.21 3.48 -2.98
C LYS A 60 -21.32 3.03 -2.05
#